data_AF-A0A960B626-F1
#
_entry.id   AF-A0A960B626-F1
#
_cell.length_a   1.000
_cell.length_b   1.000
_cell.length_c   1.000
_cell.angle_alpha   90.00
_cell.angle_beta   90.00
_cell.angle_gamma   90.00
#
_symmetry.space_group_name_H-M   'P 1'
#
loop_
_entity.id
_entity.type
_entity.pdbx_description
1 polymer ?
#
loop_
_entity_poly.entity_id
_entity_poly.type
_entity_poly.pdbx_seq_one_letter_code
_entity_poly.pdbx_strand_id
1 'polypeptide(L)' 'TMLKAYDGYAYVFAMTDGTTGNRTFTLPSGISGTSVEVLNEGRTLTAGNGTFSDNFAAENTYHIYRIKV' A
#
# COMPACT_ATOMS: atom_id res chain seq x y z
N THR A 1 8.09 5.45 -4.61
CA THR A 1 7.58 4.42 -3.69
C THR A 1 8.72 3.83 -2.89
N MET A 2 8.53 3.54 -1.61
CA MET A 2 9.52 2.91 -0.73
C MET A 2 8.88 1.76 0.07
N LEU A 3 9.64 0.70 0.34
CA LEU A 3 9.25 -0.41 1.22
C LEU A 3 10.13 -0.42 2.48
N LYS A 4 9.54 -0.64 3.65
CA LYS A 4 10.24 -0.85 4.92
C LYS A 4 9.63 -2.04 5.66
N ALA A 5 10.45 -2.98 6.12
CA ALA A 5 10.02 -4.02 7.04
C ALA A 5 10.40 -3.65 8.48
N TYR A 6 9.47 -3.78 9.42
CA TYR A 6 9.70 -3.49 10.83
C TYR A 6 8.64 -4.19 11.70
N ASP A 7 9.07 -4.80 12.80
CA ASP A 7 8.20 -5.37 13.84
C ASP A 7 7.12 -6.35 13.32
N GLY A 8 7.48 -7.23 12.37
CA GLY A 8 6.54 -8.19 11.78
C GLY A 8 5.56 -7.60 10.74
N TYR A 9 5.80 -6.36 10.32
CA TYR A 9 5.02 -5.68 9.29
C TYR A 9 5.89 -5.19 8.14
N ALA A 10 5.28 -5.14 6.96
CA ALA A 10 5.77 -4.42 5.80
C ALA A 10 4.99 -3.12 5.64
N TYR A 11 5.72 -2.04 5.39
CA TYR A 11 5.21 -0.70 5.20
C TYR A 11 5.53 -0.24 3.78
N VAL A 12 4.49 0.14 3.03
CA VAL A 12 4.64 0.70 1.67
C VAL A 12 4.30 2.18 1.73
N PHE A 13 5.26 3.02 1.37
CA PHE A 13 5.10 4.46 1.30
C PHE A 13 4.94 4.85 -0.17
N ALA A 14 3.76 5.35 -0.51
CA ALA A 14 3.42 5.71 -1.88
C ALA A 14 2.91 7.15 -1.93
N MET A 15 3.48 7.91 -2.86
CA MET A 15 3.01 9.23 -3.23
C MET A 15 2.79 9.24 -4.73
N THR A 16 1.91 10.13 -5.18
CA THR A 16 1.77 10.41 -6.59
C THR A 16 2.99 11.15 -7.16
N ASP A 17 3.17 11.07 -8.47
CA ASP A 17 4.11 11.82 -9.31
C ASP A 17 3.44 13.06 -9.94
N GLY A 18 2.39 13.59 -9.29
CA GLY A 18 1.57 14.70 -9.79
C GLY A 18 0.40 14.27 -10.67
N THR A 19 0.13 12.96 -10.77
CA THR A 19 -1.02 12.42 -11.51
C THR A 19 -2.12 11.90 -10.57
N THR A 20 -3.31 11.61 -11.10
CA THR A 20 -4.41 10.99 -10.35
C THR A 20 -4.78 9.64 -10.92
N GLY A 21 -5.50 8.83 -10.13
CA GLY A 21 -6.10 7.59 -10.57
C GLY A 21 -5.65 6.35 -9.79
N ASN A 22 -6.06 5.18 -10.30
CA ASN A 22 -5.83 3.91 -9.64
C ASN A 22 -4.39 3.42 -9.85
N ARG A 23 -3.75 2.97 -8.77
CA ARG A 23 -2.40 2.41 -8.80
C ARG A 23 -2.42 0.99 -8.27
N THR A 24 -1.68 0.10 -8.91
CA THR A 24 -1.49 -1.29 -8.47
C THR A 24 -0.07 -1.48 -7.97
N PHE A 25 0.05 -2.08 -6.79
CA PHE A 25 1.32 -2.39 -6.14
C PHE A 25 1.53 -3.89 -6.11
N THR A 26 2.74 -4.32 -6.42
CA THR A 26 3.18 -5.71 -6.29
C THR A 26 3.97 -5.87 -4.99
N LEU A 27 3.57 -6.84 -4.18
CA LEU A 27 4.23 -7.22 -2.94
C LEU A 27 5.38 -8.19 -3.24
N PRO A 28 6.57 -8.00 -2.61
CA PRO A 28 7.64 -8.99 -2.67
C PRO A 28 7.21 -10.37 -2.17
N SER A 29 7.83 -11.42 -2.75
CA SER A 29 7.69 -12.79 -2.28
C SER A 29 8.20 -12.89 -0.83
N GLY A 30 7.30 -13.08 0.12
CA GLY A 30 7.60 -13.08 1.55
C GLY A 30 6.59 -12.27 2.37
N ILE A 31 5.87 -11.34 1.75
CA ILE A 31 4.71 -10.69 2.39
C ILE A 31 3.47 -11.53 2.08
N SER A 32 2.94 -12.20 3.09
CA SER A 32 1.81 -13.14 2.94
C SER A 32 0.45 -12.53 3.34
N GLY A 33 0.46 -11.40 4.04
CA GLY A 33 -0.76 -10.74 4.50
C GLY A 33 -1.68 -10.31 3.35
N THR A 34 -2.96 -10.65 3.49
CA THR A 34 -4.02 -10.31 2.53
C THR A 34 -4.78 -9.04 2.93
N SER A 35 -4.59 -8.55 4.15
CA SER A 35 -5.20 -7.32 4.65
C SER A 35 -4.17 -6.19 4.61
N VAL A 36 -4.50 -5.11 3.90
CA VAL A 36 -3.67 -3.92 3.70
C VAL A 36 -4.35 -2.75 4.39
N GLU A 37 -3.85 -2.36 5.56
CA GLU A 37 -4.37 -1.19 6.25
C GLU A 37 -3.79 0.08 5.64
N VAL A 38 -4.63 1.08 5.34
CA VAL A 38 -4.19 2.41 4.97
C VAL A 38 -4.11 3.25 6.25
N LEU A 39 -2.89 3.46 6.73
CA LEU A 39 -2.64 4.04 8.05
C LEU A 39 -3.23 5.44 8.15
N ASN A 40 -3.92 5.69 9.27
CA ASN A 40 -4.57 6.97 9.60
C ASN A 40 -5.71 7.39 8.65
N GLU A 41 -6.21 6.47 7.81
CA GLU A 41 -7.32 6.77 6.90
C GLU A 41 -8.59 5.97 7.20
N GLY A 42 -8.54 5.02 8.13
CA GLY A 42 -9.70 4.19 8.49
C GLY A 42 -10.16 3.25 7.36
N ARG A 43 -9.29 2.99 6.38
CA ARG A 43 -9.55 2.11 5.24
C ARG A 43 -8.71 0.85 5.32
N THR A 44 -9.25 -0.24 4.79
CA THR A 44 -8.53 -1.50 4.59
C THR A 44 -8.79 -1.99 3.18
N LEU A 45 -7.74 -2.42 2.50
CA LEU A 45 -7.77 -2.99 1.16
C LEU A 45 -7.44 -4.47 1.23
N THR A 46 -7.86 -5.22 0.22
CA THR A 46 -7.52 -6.63 0.08
C THR A 46 -6.37 -6.79 -0.90
N ALA A 47 -5.31 -7.47 -0.47
CA ALA A 47 -4.27 -7.98 -1.35
C ALA A 47 -4.63 -9.38 -1.84
N GLY A 48 -4.50 -9.59 -3.15
CA GLY A 48 -4.72 -10.87 -3.81
C GLY A 48 -3.63 -11.11 -4.86
N ASN A 49 -3.18 -12.36 -4.98
CA ASN A 49 -2.13 -12.75 -5.93
C ASN A 49 -0.84 -11.91 -5.78
N GLY A 50 -0.49 -11.52 -4.55
CA GLY A 50 0.67 -10.67 -4.26
C GLY A 50 0.52 -9.22 -4.75
N THR A 51 -0.70 -8.75 -5.01
CA THR A 51 -0.96 -7.38 -5.47
C THR A 51 -2.11 -6.73 -4.72
N PHE A 52 -2.13 -5.40 -4.65
CA PHE A 52 -3.29 -4.62 -4.23
C PHE A 52 -3.37 -3.32 -5.02
N SER A 53 -4.54 -2.70 -5.05
CA SER A 53 -4.74 -1.41 -5.72
C SER A 53 -5.38 -0.39 -4.79
N ASP A 54 -5.03 0.88 -4.98
CA ASP A 54 -5.69 2.02 -4.32
C ASP A 54 -5.78 3.22 -5.27
N ASN A 55 -6.76 4.09 -5.02
CA ASN A 55 -7.01 5.28 -5.82
C ASN A 55 -6.34 6.53 -5.23
N PHE A 56 -5.53 7.19 -6.05
CA PHE A 56 -4.90 8.47 -5.72
C PHE A 56 -5.76 9.60 -6.30
N ALA A 57 -6.69 10.12 -5.49
CA ALA A 57 -7.75 11.02 -5.96
C ALA A 57 -7.26 12.43 -6.35
N ALA A 58 -6.13 12.86 -5.81
CA ALA A 58 -5.54 14.18 -6.04
C ALA A 58 -4.03 14.12 -6.29
N GLU A 59 -3.48 15.12 -6.97
CA GLU A 59 -2.06 15.25 -7.34
C GLU A 59 -1.11 15.41 -6.14
N ASN A 60 -1.66 15.59 -4.93
CA ASN A 60 -0.91 15.64 -3.68
C ASN A 60 -1.21 14.44 -2.75
N THR A 61 -1.87 13.39 -3.25
CA THR A 61 -2.25 12.23 -2.45
C THR A 61 -1.02 11.38 -2.11
N TYR A 62 -0.94 10.97 -0.85
CA TYR A 62 0.01 9.97 -0.39
C TYR A 62 -0.71 8.99 0.54
N HIS A 63 -0.23 7.75 0.56
CA HIS A 63 -0.74 6.69 1.40
C HIS A 63 0.43 5.93 2.02
N ILE A 64 0.25 5.52 3.27
CA ILE A 64 1.15 4.59 3.95
C ILE A 64 0.36 3.33 4.25
N TYR A 65 0.79 2.23 3.66
CA TYR A 65 0.14 0.94 3.83
C TYR A 65 0.89 0.12 4.86
N ARG A 66 0.17 -0.64 5.69
CA ARG A 66 0.73 -1.63 6.62
C ARG A 66 0.17 -3.01 6.30
N ILE A 67 1.05 -3.98 6.06
CA ILE A 67 0.70 -5.38 5.79
C ILE A 67 1.44 -6.28 6.78
N LYS A 68 0.76 -7.25 7.37
CA LYS A 68 1.41 -8.26 8.22
C LYS A 68 2.23 -9.22 7.36
N VAL A 69 3.46 -9.50 7.77
CA VAL A 69 4.37 -10.44 7.10
C VAL A 69 4.05 -11.87 7.54
#